data_AF-A0A5J4V0F0-F1
#
_entry.id   AF-A0A5J4V0F0-F1
#
_cell.length_a   1.000
_cell.length_b   1.000
_cell.length_c   1.000
_cell.angle_alpha   90.00
_cell.angle_beta   90.00
_cell.angle_gamma   90.00
#
_symmetry.space_group_name_H-M   'P 1'
#
loop_
_entity.id
_entity.type
_entity.pdbx_description
1 polymer ?
#
loop_
_entity_poly.entity_id
_entity_poly.type
_entity_poly.pdbx_seq_one_letter_code
_entity_poly.pdbx_strand_id
1 'polypeptide(L)'
;MKRSDSIHVLAELQSPRQKQYVDREAKERDEMQSRPLFSSQEFAIEWMKYESENASAITRHSMGMAATGVFCTGCRTARCTHQPFSILSLTIPPFSAQTQQQQQQQSITSQTNQNQDPKNTKDIYSETAPVYSNSNKKKVSQLKSGRQREHFHEMNDISSGIDCDICKKAQKAKHFLFISHWPDVLFLQINRFSDNGYGVEKDFTSIYIPELLERRQIIAHCFRQQPMASAQDTLAPPHDYVLTAAIFHSGSMIGGHYTCYGRLLDG
;
A
#
# COMPACT_ATOMS: atom_id res chain seq x y z
N MET A 1 5.05 18.75 74.84
CA MET A 1 4.94 17.28 74.82
C MET A 1 3.76 16.90 73.95
N LYS A 2 4.00 15.96 73.02
CA LYS A 2 3.20 15.71 71.81
C LYS A 2 1.87 15.01 72.12
N ARG A 3 0.78 15.49 71.51
CA ARG A 3 -0.46 14.71 71.33
C ARG A 3 -0.25 13.75 70.16
N SER A 4 -0.59 12.48 70.37
CA SER A 4 -0.49 11.40 69.40
C SER A 4 -1.89 11.13 68.85
N ASP A 5 -2.25 11.79 67.75
CA ASP A 5 -3.47 11.49 67.02
C ASP A 5 -3.22 10.31 66.09
N SER A 6 -3.90 9.19 66.39
CA SER A 6 -3.88 7.97 65.60
C SER A 6 -4.77 8.17 64.37
N ILE A 7 -4.16 8.35 63.20
CA ILE A 7 -4.86 8.29 61.92
C ILE A 7 -5.11 6.82 61.60
N HIS A 8 -6.34 6.36 61.86
CA HIS A 8 -6.83 5.09 61.33
C HIS A 8 -6.99 5.23 59.81
N VAL A 9 -6.06 4.63 59.06
CA VAL A 9 -6.21 4.38 57.63
C VAL A 9 -7.28 3.30 57.47
N LEU A 10 -8.50 3.70 57.12
CA LEU A 10 -9.53 2.77 56.66
C LEU A 10 -9.13 2.30 55.26
N ALA A 11 -8.44 1.16 55.20
CA ALA A 11 -8.26 0.42 53.96
C ALA A 11 -9.63 -0.12 53.51
N GLU A 12 -10.10 0.36 52.37
CA GLU A 12 -11.39 0.02 51.78
C GLU A 12 -11.38 -1.46 51.35
N LEU A 13 -11.92 -2.33 52.21
CA LEU A 13 -12.04 -3.77 51.97
C LEU A 13 -13.14 -4.03 50.92
N GLN A 14 -12.76 -4.02 49.64
CA GLN A 14 -13.65 -4.43 48.55
C GLN A 14 -14.12 -5.88 48.76
N SER A 15 -15.44 -6.10 48.72
CA SER A 15 -16.02 -7.44 48.94
C SER A 15 -15.53 -8.45 47.89
N PRO A 16 -15.42 -9.75 48.23
CA PRO A 16 -14.89 -10.77 47.32
C PRO A 16 -15.63 -10.84 45.97
N ARG A 17 -16.95 -10.62 45.96
CA ARG A 17 -17.75 -10.58 44.73
C ARG A 17 -17.47 -9.35 43.86
N GLN A 18 -17.17 -8.22 44.48
CA GLN A 18 -16.92 -6.95 43.80
C GLN A 18 -15.51 -6.93 43.21
N LYS A 19 -14.53 -7.49 43.93
CA LYS A 19 -13.20 -7.79 43.38
C LYS A 19 -13.29 -8.71 42.17
N GLN A 20 -14.01 -9.82 42.28
CA GLN A 20 -14.16 -10.79 41.19
C GLN A 20 -14.82 -10.19 39.94
N TYR A 21 -15.78 -9.27 40.09
CA TYR A 21 -16.39 -8.53 38.98
C TYR A 21 -15.41 -7.55 38.33
N VAL A 22 -14.68 -6.76 39.13
CA VAL A 22 -13.68 -5.81 38.65
C VAL A 22 -12.51 -6.52 37.96
N ASP A 23 -12.07 -7.65 38.51
CA ASP A 23 -11.02 -8.50 37.93
C ASP A 23 -11.48 -9.10 36.59
N ARG A 24 -12.76 -9.50 36.47
CA ARG A 24 -13.32 -10.00 35.20
C ARG A 24 -13.41 -8.90 34.15
N GLU A 25 -13.90 -7.71 34.50
CA GLU A 25 -13.91 -6.59 33.57
C GLU A 25 -12.50 -6.11 33.21
N ALA A 26 -11.55 -6.15 34.15
CA ALA A 26 -10.16 -5.82 33.88
C ALA A 26 -9.53 -6.83 32.91
N LYS A 27 -9.81 -8.12 33.10
CA LYS A 27 -9.38 -9.19 32.19
C LYS A 27 -10.03 -9.09 30.82
N GLU A 28 -11.33 -8.84 30.74
CA GLU A 28 -12.05 -8.61 29.48
C GLU A 28 -11.52 -7.35 28.76
N ARG A 29 -11.18 -6.28 29.50
CA ARG A 29 -10.53 -5.08 28.95
C ARG A 29 -9.11 -5.38 28.46
N ASP A 30 -8.34 -6.17 29.18
CA ASP A 30 -6.96 -6.53 28.82
C ASP A 30 -6.93 -7.46 27.59
N GLU A 31 -7.78 -8.50 27.57
CA GLU A 31 -8.00 -9.37 26.41
C GLU A 31 -8.48 -8.56 25.19
N MET A 32 -9.36 -7.57 25.37
CA MET A 32 -9.84 -6.73 24.28
C MET A 32 -8.81 -5.67 23.82
N GLN A 33 -7.92 -5.21 24.70
CA GLN A 33 -6.76 -4.37 24.34
C GLN A 33 -5.64 -5.17 23.67
N SER A 34 -5.61 -6.49 23.87
CA SER A 34 -4.67 -7.41 23.23
C SER A 34 -5.14 -7.91 21.85
N ARG A 35 -6.36 -7.56 21.42
CA ARG A 35 -6.88 -8.00 20.12
C ARG A 35 -5.97 -7.49 18.99
N PRO A 36 -5.50 -8.38 18.11
CA PRO A 36 -4.66 -7.99 17.00
C PRO A 36 -5.43 -7.06 16.06
N LEU A 37 -4.68 -6.21 15.34
CA LEU A 37 -5.26 -5.31 14.34
C LEU A 37 -6.07 -6.06 13.27
N PHE A 38 -5.65 -7.29 13.02
CA PHE A 38 -6.24 -8.22 12.09
C PHE A 38 -6.45 -9.55 12.80
N SER A 39 -7.69 -10.06 12.75
CA SER A 39 -8.00 -11.41 13.20
C SER A 39 -7.95 -12.37 12.01
N SER A 40 -6.94 -13.24 12.00
CA SER A 40 -6.84 -14.31 10.98
C SER A 40 -8.09 -15.19 10.96
N GLN A 41 -8.77 -15.34 12.10
CA GLN A 41 -9.99 -16.12 12.21
C GLN A 41 -11.18 -15.42 11.54
N GLU A 42 -11.36 -14.11 11.76
CA GLU A 42 -12.45 -13.34 11.13
C GLU A 42 -12.27 -13.33 9.61
N PHE A 43 -11.04 -13.12 9.14
CA PHE A 43 -10.68 -13.24 7.74
C PHE A 43 -11.01 -14.62 7.16
N ALA A 44 -10.59 -15.70 7.85
CA ALA A 44 -10.78 -17.05 7.34
C ALA A 44 -12.28 -17.38 7.17
N ILE A 45 -13.11 -16.95 8.13
CA ILE A 45 -14.57 -17.11 8.05
C ILE A 45 -15.12 -16.39 6.82
N GLU A 46 -14.74 -15.12 6.62
CA GLU A 46 -15.25 -14.34 5.49
C GLU A 46 -14.77 -14.87 4.13
N TRP A 47 -13.51 -15.33 4.05
CA TRP A 47 -12.96 -15.92 2.82
C TRP A 47 -13.66 -17.23 2.47
N MET A 48 -13.84 -18.13 3.44
CA MET A 48 -14.55 -19.40 3.22
C MET A 48 -15.98 -19.17 2.75
N LYS A 49 -16.66 -18.18 3.33
CA LYS A 49 -18.01 -17.80 2.89
C LYS A 49 -17.98 -17.32 1.42
N TYR A 50 -17.11 -16.36 1.10
CA TYR A 50 -16.97 -15.83 -0.26
C TYR A 50 -16.65 -16.94 -1.27
N GLU A 51 -15.71 -17.83 -0.96
CA GLU A 51 -15.31 -18.95 -1.83
C GLU A 51 -16.47 -19.93 -2.03
N SER A 52 -17.25 -20.24 -0.99
CA SER A 52 -18.39 -21.15 -1.09
C SER A 52 -19.50 -20.63 -2.02
N GLU A 53 -19.69 -19.32 -2.08
CA GLU A 53 -20.70 -18.66 -2.91
C GLU A 53 -20.20 -18.39 -4.34
N ASN A 54 -18.88 -18.29 -4.53
CA ASN A 54 -18.27 -17.82 -5.78
C ASN A 54 -17.23 -18.80 -6.35
N ALA A 55 -17.35 -20.11 -6.07
CA ALA A 55 -16.36 -21.10 -6.46
C ALA A 55 -16.10 -21.12 -7.98
N SER A 56 -14.92 -20.62 -8.39
CA SER A 56 -14.51 -20.58 -9.79
C SER A 56 -12.98 -20.56 -9.92
N ALA A 57 -12.47 -20.81 -11.13
CA ALA A 57 -11.04 -20.66 -11.41
C ALA A 57 -10.56 -19.21 -11.23
N ILE A 58 -11.42 -18.22 -11.53
CA ILE A 58 -11.14 -16.80 -11.31
C ILE A 58 -10.98 -16.53 -9.82
N THR A 59 -11.90 -17.05 -9.01
CA THR A 59 -11.87 -16.92 -7.54
C THR A 59 -10.60 -17.49 -6.95
N ARG A 60 -10.20 -18.68 -7.42
CA ARG A 60 -8.99 -19.34 -6.94
C ARG A 60 -7.71 -18.58 -7.24
N HIS A 61 -7.59 -18.00 -8.43
CA HIS A 61 -6.30 -17.48 -8.92
C HIS A 61 -6.21 -15.96 -8.91
N SER A 62 -7.32 -15.25 -9.14
CA SER A 62 -7.31 -13.83 -9.45
C SER A 62 -8.02 -12.97 -8.41
N MET A 63 -8.78 -13.58 -7.50
CA MET A 63 -9.45 -12.85 -6.44
C MET A 63 -8.56 -12.75 -5.21
N GLY A 64 -8.33 -11.52 -4.77
CA GLY A 64 -7.78 -11.22 -3.45
C GLY A 64 -8.88 -10.73 -2.51
N MET A 65 -8.48 -10.40 -1.28
CA MET A 65 -9.37 -9.79 -0.30
C MET A 65 -8.67 -8.65 0.44
N ALA A 66 -9.25 -7.46 0.39
CA ALA A 66 -8.80 -6.30 1.14
C ALA A 66 -9.52 -6.24 2.49
N ALA A 67 -8.84 -5.74 3.51
CA ALA A 67 -9.41 -5.37 4.79
C ALA A 67 -9.36 -3.84 4.91
N THR A 68 -10.53 -3.21 5.08
CA THR A 68 -10.65 -1.77 5.35
C THR A 68 -11.24 -1.57 6.73
N GLY A 69 -10.85 -0.53 7.44
CA GLY A 69 -11.28 -0.40 8.81
C GLY A 69 -10.82 0.84 9.53
N VAL A 70 -11.13 0.86 10.82
CA VAL A 70 -10.78 1.94 11.73
C VAL A 70 -10.08 1.40 12.95
N PHE A 71 -8.94 1.99 13.26
CA PHE A 71 -8.14 1.73 14.44
C PHE A 71 -8.31 2.86 15.46
N CYS A 72 -8.88 2.55 16.63
CA CYS A 72 -8.99 3.50 17.73
C CYS A 72 -7.65 3.63 18.45
N THR A 73 -7.11 4.85 18.56
CA THR A 73 -5.82 5.06 19.26
C THR A 73 -5.94 5.01 20.79
N GLY A 74 -7.15 5.16 21.34
CA GLY A 74 -7.40 5.10 22.78
C GLY A 74 -7.40 3.68 23.33
N CYS A 75 -8.29 2.82 22.83
CA CYS A 75 -8.39 1.42 23.26
C CYS A 75 -7.53 0.45 22.44
N ARG A 76 -6.90 0.92 21.35
CA ARG A 76 -6.09 0.11 20.43
C ARG A 76 -6.86 -1.02 19.72
N THR A 77 -8.19 -0.98 19.74
CA THR A 77 -9.01 -1.93 18.99
C THR A 77 -9.18 -1.47 17.55
N ALA A 78 -8.98 -2.39 16.62
CA ALA A 78 -9.38 -2.23 15.23
C ALA A 78 -10.74 -2.88 14.97
N ARG A 79 -11.47 -2.31 14.02
CA ARG A 79 -12.59 -2.95 13.35
C ARG A 79 -12.33 -2.90 11.87
N CYS A 80 -12.48 -4.02 11.18
CA CYS A 80 -12.36 -4.09 9.74
C CYS A 80 -13.56 -4.79 9.11
N THR A 81 -13.78 -4.46 7.85
CA THR A 81 -14.60 -5.20 6.91
C THR A 81 -13.70 -5.74 5.82
N HIS A 82 -14.03 -6.94 5.33
CA HIS A 82 -13.30 -7.57 4.24
C HIS A 82 -14.09 -7.43 2.94
N GLN A 83 -13.38 -7.12 1.85
CA GLN A 83 -13.98 -6.94 0.53
C GLN A 83 -13.13 -7.66 -0.53
N PRO A 84 -13.74 -8.55 -1.34
CA PRO A 84 -13.02 -9.22 -2.41
C PRO A 84 -12.66 -8.22 -3.52
N PHE A 85 -11.54 -8.46 -4.20
CA PHE A 85 -11.11 -7.66 -5.36
C PHE A 85 -10.48 -8.55 -6.43
N SER A 86 -10.63 -8.16 -7.70
CA SER A 86 -9.94 -8.79 -8.85
C SER A 86 -8.82 -7.93 -9.42
N ILE A 87 -8.89 -6.61 -9.24
CA ILE A 87 -7.96 -5.61 -9.78
C ILE A 87 -7.64 -4.60 -8.68
N LEU A 88 -6.35 -4.31 -8.48
CA LEU A 88 -5.91 -3.19 -7.67
C LEU A 88 -5.68 -1.97 -8.56
N SER A 89 -6.55 -0.99 -8.40
CA SER A 89 -6.40 0.33 -9.02
C SER A 89 -5.35 1.13 -8.27
N LEU A 90 -4.38 1.72 -8.98
CA LEU A 90 -3.26 2.49 -8.46
C LEU A 90 -3.32 3.93 -8.98
N THR A 91 -3.35 4.88 -8.06
CA THR A 91 -3.28 6.33 -8.34
C THR A 91 -1.85 6.74 -8.64
N ILE A 92 -1.70 7.68 -9.57
CA ILE A 92 -0.41 8.23 -9.94
C ILE A 92 0.03 9.24 -8.87
N PRO A 93 1.23 9.10 -8.30
CA PRO A 93 1.76 10.07 -7.36
C PRO A 93 1.85 11.46 -8.01
N PRO A 94 1.35 12.54 -7.38
CA PRO A 94 1.59 13.87 -7.92
C PRO A 94 3.09 14.18 -7.89
N PHE A 95 3.57 14.89 -8.90
CA PHE A 95 4.98 15.22 -9.06
C PHE A 95 5.47 16.05 -7.85
N SER A 96 6.16 15.43 -6.91
CA SER A 96 6.80 16.16 -5.80
C SER A 96 8.07 16.83 -6.32
N ALA A 97 8.06 18.15 -6.46
CA ALA A 97 9.25 18.95 -6.74
C ALA A 97 10.23 18.91 -5.55
N GLN A 98 11.04 17.87 -5.44
CA GLN A 98 12.16 17.82 -4.47
C GLN A 98 13.38 17.15 -5.10
N THR A 99 14.21 17.93 -5.78
CA THR A 99 15.64 17.61 -5.98
C THR A 99 16.45 18.89 -6.27
N GLN A 100 16.73 19.68 -5.24
CA GLN A 100 17.91 20.55 -5.19
C GLN A 100 18.72 20.13 -3.97
N GLN A 101 19.64 19.17 -4.15
CA GLN A 101 20.78 18.88 -3.27
C GLN A 101 21.45 17.59 -3.78
N GLN A 102 22.15 17.66 -4.92
CA GLN A 102 23.17 16.70 -5.33
C GLN A 102 23.96 17.16 -6.59
N GLN A 103 24.25 18.47 -6.71
CA GLN A 103 25.13 19.01 -7.75
C GLN A 103 26.43 19.61 -7.17
N GLN A 104 27.04 18.97 -6.18
CA GLN A 104 28.34 19.44 -5.67
C GLN A 104 29.44 18.39 -5.56
N GLN A 105 29.29 17.21 -6.17
CA GLN A 105 30.40 16.26 -6.31
C GLN A 105 30.33 15.55 -7.65
N GLN A 106 30.74 16.24 -8.72
CA GLN A 106 31.21 15.65 -9.98
C GLN A 106 31.68 16.79 -10.90
N SER A 107 32.77 17.45 -10.53
CA SER A 107 33.50 18.34 -11.42
C SER A 107 34.98 18.39 -11.03
N ILE A 108 35.60 17.22 -10.93
CA ILE A 108 37.04 17.05 -11.12
C ILE A 108 37.19 15.71 -11.85
N THR A 109 38.07 15.65 -12.85
CA THR A 109 38.32 14.56 -13.83
C THR A 109 37.19 14.41 -14.87
N SER A 110 37.36 14.69 -16.17
CA SER A 110 38.57 14.65 -17.01
C SER A 110 38.44 15.59 -18.21
N GLN A 111 39.45 16.45 -18.41
CA GLN A 111 39.80 16.99 -19.73
C GLN A 111 40.86 16.07 -20.36
N THR A 112 41.03 16.19 -21.68
CA THR A 112 42.00 15.54 -22.60
C THR A 112 41.61 14.11 -23.06
N ASN A 113 41.54 13.76 -24.35
CA ASN A 113 42.15 14.35 -25.56
C ASN A 113 41.28 14.17 -26.83
N GLN A 114 41.54 15.08 -27.77
CA GLN A 114 41.01 15.18 -29.13
C GLN A 114 41.73 14.24 -30.12
N ASN A 115 41.12 14.12 -31.30
CA ASN A 115 41.65 13.78 -32.63
C ASN A 115 41.65 12.31 -33.08
N GLN A 116 40.76 11.99 -34.03
CA GLN A 116 41.13 11.75 -35.44
C GLN A 116 39.89 11.68 -36.37
N ASP A 117 40.07 12.23 -37.56
CA ASP A 117 39.11 12.56 -38.63
C ASP A 117 38.86 11.39 -39.63
N PRO A 118 37.95 11.52 -40.63
CA PRO A 118 37.06 10.45 -41.09
C PRO A 118 37.31 9.99 -42.55
N LYS A 119 36.98 8.74 -42.90
CA LYS A 119 36.73 8.33 -44.30
C LYS A 119 35.70 7.19 -44.45
N ASN A 120 34.47 7.60 -44.80
CA ASN A 120 33.62 7.12 -45.91
C ASN A 120 33.66 5.63 -46.31
N THR A 121 32.54 4.92 -46.08
CA THR A 121 31.97 4.01 -47.09
C THR A 121 30.44 4.01 -46.97
N LYS A 122 29.79 4.49 -48.03
CA LYS A 122 28.38 4.37 -48.43
C LYS A 122 28.12 2.88 -48.82
N ASP A 123 26.98 2.20 -48.61
CA ASP A 123 25.59 2.52 -48.92
C ASP A 123 24.65 1.35 -48.48
N ILE A 124 23.40 1.69 -48.08
CA ILE A 124 22.11 1.00 -48.37
C ILE A 124 21.87 -0.40 -47.74
N TYR A 125 20.94 -0.61 -46.79
CA TYR A 125 19.48 -0.51 -46.92
C TYR A 125 18.80 0.23 -45.73
N SER A 126 17.86 1.11 -46.08
CA SER A 126 16.96 1.87 -45.22
C SER A 126 15.53 1.34 -45.31
N GLU A 127 14.83 1.26 -44.17
CA GLU A 127 13.40 1.57 -43.97
C GLU A 127 13.06 1.33 -42.48
N THR A 128 13.54 2.21 -41.58
CA THR A 128 12.79 3.32 -40.95
C THR A 128 11.61 2.92 -40.06
N ALA A 129 11.94 2.46 -38.85
CA ALA A 129 11.13 2.73 -37.67
C ALA A 129 11.13 4.25 -37.39
N PRO A 130 10.01 4.85 -36.96
CA PRO A 130 9.96 6.29 -36.71
C PRO A 130 10.83 6.66 -35.51
N VAL A 131 11.94 7.33 -35.82
CA VAL A 131 12.72 8.12 -34.88
C VAL A 131 11.90 9.35 -34.51
N TYR A 132 11.26 9.33 -33.34
CA TYR A 132 10.84 10.58 -32.70
C TYR A 132 12.05 11.19 -31.99
N SER A 133 12.83 11.97 -32.75
CA SER A 133 13.68 13.00 -32.17
C SER A 133 12.78 14.12 -31.66
N ASN A 134 12.56 14.17 -30.35
CA ASN A 134 12.20 15.43 -29.72
C ASN A 134 13.05 15.64 -28.48
N SER A 135 13.91 16.64 -28.62
CA SER A 135 14.76 17.28 -27.64
C SER A 135 13.93 17.75 -26.46
N ASN A 136 13.69 16.87 -25.49
CA ASN A 136 13.32 17.23 -24.14
C ASN A 136 13.77 16.09 -23.25
N LYS A 137 14.90 16.28 -22.55
CA LYS A 137 15.33 15.42 -21.44
C LYS A 137 14.31 15.55 -20.31
N LYS A 138 13.11 14.99 -20.47
CA LYS A 138 12.14 14.85 -19.39
C LYS A 138 12.73 13.84 -18.42
N LYS A 139 12.99 14.31 -17.19
CA LYS A 139 13.47 13.48 -16.09
C LYS A 139 12.51 12.30 -15.94
N VAL A 140 13.01 11.09 -16.13
CA VAL A 140 12.32 9.88 -15.71
C VAL A 140 12.06 10.05 -14.21
N SER A 141 10.80 10.23 -13.82
CA SER A 141 10.42 10.04 -12.43
C SER A 141 10.62 8.57 -12.14
N GLN A 142 11.77 8.21 -11.57
CA GLN A 142 11.82 6.97 -10.80
C GLN A 142 10.65 7.05 -9.83
N LEU A 143 9.76 6.07 -9.87
CA LEU A 143 8.93 5.78 -8.73
C LEU A 143 9.91 5.36 -7.63
N LYS A 144 10.47 6.35 -6.92
CA LYS A 144 10.82 6.11 -5.54
C LYS A 144 9.53 5.58 -4.93
N SER A 145 9.64 4.44 -4.26
CA SER A 145 8.61 3.69 -3.53
C SER A 145 7.82 4.51 -2.48
N GLY A 146 7.82 5.84 -2.59
CA GLY A 146 7.20 6.80 -1.70
C GLY A 146 5.70 6.98 -1.88
N ARG A 147 5.05 6.49 -2.95
CA ARG A 147 3.60 6.67 -3.14
C ARG A 147 2.81 5.54 -3.84
N GLN A 148 3.38 4.35 -4.02
CA GLN A 148 2.54 3.14 -4.04
C GLN A 148 1.92 2.82 -2.65
N ARG A 149 2.24 3.66 -1.66
CA ARG A 149 1.85 3.64 -0.25
C ARG A 149 0.35 3.73 0.05
N GLU A 150 -0.51 3.84 -0.96
CA GLU A 150 -1.95 4.14 -0.78
C GLU A 150 -2.89 3.03 -1.29
N HIS A 151 -2.40 2.01 -2.00
CA HIS A 151 -3.30 1.04 -2.66
C HIS A 151 -3.15 -0.40 -2.17
N PHE A 152 -1.93 -0.82 -1.81
CA PHE A 152 -1.70 -2.08 -1.09
C PHE A 152 -1.92 -1.93 0.42
N HIS A 153 -1.81 -0.69 0.87
CA HIS A 153 -1.84 -0.28 2.25
C HIS A 153 -2.29 1.19 2.28
N GLU A 154 -3.11 1.59 3.23
CA GLU A 154 -3.38 2.98 3.58
C GLU A 154 -3.50 3.06 5.10
N MET A 155 -2.94 4.10 5.72
CA MET A 155 -3.20 4.40 7.13
C MET A 155 -3.24 5.90 7.33
N ASN A 156 -4.45 6.45 7.47
CA ASN A 156 -4.69 7.88 7.50
C ASN A 156 -5.38 8.30 8.80
N ASP A 157 -4.96 9.42 9.37
CA ASP A 157 -5.62 9.98 10.55
C ASP A 157 -7.04 10.43 10.20
N ILE A 158 -8.01 10.07 11.02
CA ILE A 158 -9.38 10.56 10.92
C ILE A 158 -9.43 11.90 11.65
N SER A 159 -9.47 12.99 10.88
CA SER A 159 -9.39 14.37 11.40
C SER A 159 -10.48 14.70 12.41
N SER A 160 -11.69 14.19 12.22
CA SER A 160 -12.84 14.35 13.12
C SER A 160 -12.79 13.45 14.36
N GLY A 161 -11.90 12.46 14.40
CA GLY A 161 -12.00 11.34 15.33
C GLY A 161 -13.21 10.44 15.07
N ILE A 162 -13.43 9.48 15.97
CA ILE A 162 -14.59 8.57 15.97
C ILE A 162 -15.22 8.49 17.36
N ASP A 163 -16.53 8.25 17.41
CA ASP A 163 -17.18 7.79 18.62
C ASP A 163 -16.88 6.30 18.82
N CYS A 164 -16.02 6.01 19.79
CA CYS A 164 -15.56 4.65 20.02
C CYS A 164 -16.52 3.91 20.96
N ASP A 165 -17.09 2.79 20.50
CA ASP A 165 -17.99 1.96 21.31
C ASP A 165 -17.33 1.30 22.53
N ILE A 166 -16.00 1.24 22.57
CA ILE A 166 -15.25 0.68 23.71
C ILE A 166 -14.89 1.78 24.69
N CYS A 167 -14.32 2.89 24.20
CA CYS A 167 -13.97 4.03 25.06
C CYS A 167 -15.19 4.83 25.54
N LYS A 168 -16.34 4.69 24.86
CA LYS A 168 -17.58 5.45 25.09
C LYS A 168 -17.40 6.97 25.04
N LYS A 169 -16.43 7.42 24.24
CA LYS A 169 -16.11 8.84 24.00
C LYS A 169 -15.45 9.01 22.65
N ALA A 170 -15.46 10.25 22.14
CA ALA A 170 -14.72 10.64 20.95
C ALA A 170 -13.22 10.30 21.14
N GLN A 171 -12.64 9.61 20.17
CA GLN A 171 -11.24 9.20 20.15
C GLN A 171 -10.59 9.55 18.83
N LYS A 172 -9.30 9.87 18.88
CA LYS A 172 -8.48 9.89 17.67
C LYS A 172 -8.43 8.47 17.11
N ALA A 173 -8.55 8.36 15.80
CA ALA A 173 -8.52 7.09 15.12
C ALA A 173 -7.83 7.23 13.77
N LYS A 174 -7.48 6.08 13.22
CA LYS A 174 -6.88 5.96 11.91
C LYS A 174 -7.74 5.08 11.04
N HIS A 175 -8.08 5.56 9.85
CA HIS A 175 -8.61 4.72 8.78
C HIS A 175 -7.47 3.87 8.22
N PHE A 176 -7.74 2.62 7.89
CA PHE A 176 -6.78 1.76 7.24
C PHE A 176 -7.38 0.96 6.11
N LEU A 177 -6.54 0.61 5.15
CA LEU A 177 -6.80 -0.35 4.08
C LEU A 177 -5.57 -1.23 3.94
N PHE A 178 -5.70 -2.55 3.85
CA PHE A 178 -4.59 -3.43 3.49
C PHE A 178 -5.08 -4.69 2.78
N ILE A 179 -4.19 -5.40 2.10
CA ILE A 179 -4.51 -6.69 1.51
C ILE A 179 -4.41 -7.78 2.58
N SER A 180 -5.53 -8.46 2.83
CA SER A 180 -5.65 -9.60 3.75
C SER A 180 -5.49 -10.96 3.06
N HIS A 181 -5.77 -11.03 1.76
CA HIS A 181 -5.51 -12.19 0.92
C HIS A 181 -4.95 -11.75 -0.42
N TRP A 182 -3.78 -12.25 -0.76
CA TRP A 182 -3.08 -11.95 -2.00
C TRP A 182 -3.42 -13.01 -3.05
N PRO A 183 -3.86 -12.61 -4.26
CA PRO A 183 -4.17 -13.56 -5.33
C PRO A 183 -2.89 -14.14 -5.95
N ASP A 184 -2.95 -15.35 -6.52
CA ASP A 184 -1.84 -15.92 -7.31
C ASP A 184 -1.51 -15.06 -8.54
N VAL A 185 -2.54 -14.50 -9.16
CA VAL A 185 -2.46 -13.63 -10.34
C VAL A 185 -2.96 -12.25 -9.96
N LEU A 186 -2.03 -11.31 -9.82
CA LEU A 186 -2.31 -9.95 -9.41
C LEU A 186 -2.48 -9.02 -10.62
N PHE A 187 -3.67 -8.45 -10.78
CA PHE A 187 -3.94 -7.41 -11.76
C PHE A 187 -3.75 -6.02 -11.16
N LEU A 188 -2.87 -5.21 -11.77
CA LEU A 188 -2.64 -3.82 -11.39
C LEU A 188 -3.15 -2.90 -12.50
N GLN A 189 -4.10 -2.02 -12.17
CA GLN A 189 -4.56 -0.97 -13.07
C GLN A 189 -3.95 0.36 -12.63
N ILE A 190 -3.30 1.09 -13.52
CA ILE A 190 -2.93 2.48 -13.24
C ILE A 190 -4.09 3.39 -13.62
N ASN A 191 -4.63 4.13 -12.66
CA ASN A 191 -5.71 5.10 -12.87
C ASN A 191 -5.17 6.35 -13.58
N ARG A 192 -5.01 6.24 -14.90
CA ARG A 192 -4.52 7.33 -15.76
C ARG A 192 -5.59 8.33 -16.14
N PHE A 193 -6.86 8.00 -15.98
CA PHE A 193 -7.94 8.86 -16.43
C PHE A 193 -8.68 9.47 -15.26
N SER A 194 -8.85 10.78 -15.30
CA SER A 194 -9.56 11.52 -14.26
C SER A 194 -10.49 12.54 -14.90
N ASP A 195 -11.69 12.65 -14.35
CA ASP A 195 -12.62 13.73 -14.67
C ASP A 195 -12.21 14.98 -13.88
N ASN A 196 -12.05 16.10 -14.58
CA ASN A 196 -11.74 17.40 -13.98
C ASN A 196 -12.95 18.36 -13.94
N GLY A 197 -14.16 17.86 -14.19
CA GLY A 197 -15.41 18.62 -14.26
C GLY A 197 -15.70 19.24 -15.63
N TYR A 198 -14.68 19.38 -16.49
CA TYR A 198 -14.81 19.88 -17.86
C TYR A 198 -14.58 18.80 -18.92
N GLY A 199 -14.11 17.62 -18.51
CA GLY A 199 -13.85 16.48 -19.35
C GLY A 199 -12.90 15.48 -18.69
N VAL A 200 -12.69 14.35 -19.37
CA VAL A 200 -11.78 13.31 -18.90
C VAL A 200 -10.40 13.52 -19.52
N GLU A 201 -9.40 13.72 -18.68
CA GLU A 201 -8.01 13.86 -19.09
C GLU A 201 -7.22 12.58 -18.80
N LYS A 202 -6.19 12.31 -19.62
CA LYS A 202 -5.26 11.22 -19.41
C LYS A 202 -3.94 11.74 -18.83
N ASP A 203 -3.52 11.18 -17.71
CA ASP A 203 -2.20 11.38 -17.13
C ASP A 203 -1.14 10.53 -17.85
N PHE A 204 -0.23 11.24 -18.51
CA PHE A 204 0.89 10.68 -19.28
C PHE A 204 2.17 10.49 -18.44
N THR A 205 2.10 10.59 -17.11
CA THR A 205 3.24 10.38 -16.22
C THR A 205 3.86 9.01 -16.47
N SER A 206 5.18 9.02 -16.71
CA SER A 206 5.94 7.79 -16.90
C SER A 206 6.08 7.07 -15.56
N ILE A 207 5.73 5.78 -15.55
CA ILE A 207 5.72 4.94 -14.35
C ILE A 207 6.62 3.75 -14.61
N TYR A 208 7.60 3.58 -13.74
CA TYR A 208 8.39 2.37 -13.66
C TYR A 208 7.60 1.28 -12.92
N ILE A 209 7.33 0.17 -13.60
CA ILE A 209 6.82 -1.07 -13.01
C ILE A 209 7.96 -2.09 -13.06
N PRO A 210 8.38 -2.64 -11.90
CA PRO A 210 9.46 -3.63 -11.90
C PRO A 210 8.99 -4.94 -12.55
N GLU A 211 9.91 -5.62 -13.22
CA GLU A 211 9.65 -6.95 -13.79
C GLU A 211 9.48 -8.01 -12.69
N LEU A 212 10.19 -7.85 -11.58
CA LEU A 212 10.07 -8.67 -10.38
C LEU A 212 9.67 -7.78 -9.20
N LEU A 213 8.52 -8.07 -8.62
CA LEU A 213 8.05 -7.47 -7.38
C LEU A 213 8.33 -8.45 -6.23
N GLU A 214 9.48 -8.26 -5.58
CA GLU A 214 9.90 -9.10 -4.45
C GLU A 214 8.99 -8.90 -3.23
N ARG A 215 8.59 -10.01 -2.61
CA ARG A 215 7.88 -10.08 -1.32
C ARG A 215 8.55 -9.21 -0.27
N ARG A 216 9.89 -9.22 -0.20
CA ARG A 216 10.66 -8.42 0.76
C ARG A 216 10.48 -6.92 0.54
N GLN A 217 10.36 -6.47 -0.71
CA GLN A 217 10.11 -5.06 -1.01
C GLN A 217 8.69 -4.66 -0.58
N ILE A 218 7.68 -5.51 -0.88
CA ILE A 218 6.30 -5.29 -0.41
C ILE A 218 6.28 -5.21 1.11
N ILE A 219 6.92 -6.14 1.81
CA ILE A 219 7.07 -6.16 3.27
C ILE A 219 7.69 -4.85 3.78
N ALA A 220 8.86 -4.50 3.25
CA ALA A 220 9.64 -3.36 3.74
C ALA A 220 8.94 -2.01 3.50
N HIS A 221 8.02 -1.95 2.53
CA HIS A 221 7.27 -0.76 2.16
C HIS A 221 5.87 -0.69 2.78
N CYS A 222 5.17 -1.82 2.90
CA CYS A 222 3.80 -1.86 3.39
C CYS A 222 3.72 -2.16 4.90
N PHE A 223 4.65 -2.91 5.50
CA PHE A 223 4.49 -3.39 6.89
C PHE A 223 5.45 -2.74 7.89
N ARG A 224 6.11 -1.65 7.51
CA ARG A 224 7.16 -1.02 8.33
C ARG A 224 6.63 -0.37 9.61
N GLN A 225 5.43 0.20 9.60
CA GLN A 225 4.92 0.99 10.72
C GLN A 225 3.92 0.21 11.56
N GLN A 226 3.95 0.44 12.88
CA GLN A 226 2.91 -0.02 13.79
C GLN A 226 1.57 0.66 13.45
N PRO A 227 0.44 -0.03 13.62
CA PRO A 227 0.30 -1.35 14.24
C PRO A 227 0.53 -2.54 13.29
N MET A 228 0.93 -2.30 12.05
CA MET A 228 1.01 -3.32 11.00
C MET A 228 2.28 -4.17 11.03
N ALA A 229 3.34 -3.70 11.68
CA ALA A 229 4.58 -4.46 11.84
C ALA A 229 4.36 -5.80 12.55
N SER A 230 3.40 -5.89 13.49
CA SER A 230 3.06 -7.15 14.17
C SER A 230 2.21 -8.10 13.32
N ALA A 231 1.58 -7.62 12.24
CA ALA A 231 0.72 -8.40 11.36
C ALA A 231 1.42 -8.87 10.07
N GLN A 232 2.71 -8.53 9.92
CA GLN A 232 3.50 -8.81 8.72
C GLN A 232 3.52 -10.29 8.34
N ASP A 233 3.69 -11.19 9.33
CA ASP A 233 3.80 -12.63 9.07
C ASP A 233 2.50 -13.22 8.49
N THR A 234 1.36 -12.58 8.77
CA THR A 234 0.05 -13.04 8.32
C THR A 234 -0.42 -12.36 7.05
N LEU A 235 -0.05 -11.10 6.83
CA LEU A 235 -0.59 -10.25 5.78
C LEU A 235 0.35 -10.03 4.59
N ALA A 236 1.61 -10.44 4.70
CA ALA A 236 2.54 -10.38 3.57
C ALA A 236 2.14 -11.37 2.46
N PRO A 237 2.41 -11.04 1.19
CA PRO A 237 2.16 -11.97 0.10
C PRO A 237 2.93 -13.28 0.29
N PRO A 238 2.38 -14.42 -0.17
CA PRO A 238 3.03 -15.72 -0.01
C PRO A 238 4.25 -15.90 -0.91
N HIS A 239 4.33 -15.20 -2.04
CA HIS A 239 5.38 -15.34 -3.05
C HIS A 239 5.75 -13.99 -3.70
N ASP A 240 6.82 -13.99 -4.49
CA ASP A 240 7.19 -12.87 -5.36
C ASP A 240 6.29 -12.84 -6.61
N TYR A 241 6.03 -11.66 -7.16
CA TYR A 241 5.28 -11.51 -8.41
C TYR A 241 6.21 -11.19 -9.58
N VAL A 242 6.04 -11.90 -10.68
CA VAL A 242 6.73 -11.64 -11.95
C VAL A 242 5.74 -10.99 -12.92
N LEU A 243 6.16 -9.91 -13.58
CA LEU A 243 5.38 -9.26 -14.63
C LEU A 243 5.26 -10.19 -15.84
N THR A 244 4.04 -10.66 -16.11
CA THR A 244 3.74 -11.57 -17.22
C THR A 244 3.10 -10.88 -18.41
N ALA A 245 2.33 -9.81 -18.18
CA ALA A 245 1.70 -9.05 -19.24
C ALA A 245 1.53 -7.57 -18.86
N ALA A 246 1.57 -6.70 -19.86
CA ALA A 246 1.32 -5.28 -19.71
C ALA A 246 0.45 -4.76 -20.86
N ILE A 247 -0.66 -4.14 -20.51
CA ILE A 247 -1.58 -3.49 -21.46
C ILE A 247 -1.26 -2.00 -21.50
N PHE A 248 -1.02 -1.50 -22.71
CA PHE A 248 -0.72 -0.10 -22.96
C PHE A 248 -1.87 0.54 -23.71
N HIS A 249 -2.13 1.81 -23.39
CA HIS A 249 -3.07 2.63 -24.10
C HIS A 249 -2.34 3.84 -24.69
N SER A 250 -2.55 4.13 -25.97
CA SER A 250 -2.11 5.36 -26.66
C SER A 250 -3.34 6.18 -27.08
N GLY A 251 -3.27 7.50 -27.00
CA GLY A 251 -4.43 8.38 -27.26
C GLY A 251 -5.18 8.84 -26.01
N SER A 252 -6.37 9.43 -26.21
CA SER A 252 -7.25 10.03 -25.20
C SER A 252 -8.37 9.07 -24.79
N MET A 253 -9.23 9.48 -23.85
CA MET A 253 -10.40 8.67 -23.45
C MET A 253 -11.40 8.45 -24.61
N ILE A 254 -11.56 9.45 -25.48
CA ILE A 254 -12.55 9.41 -26.58
C ILE A 254 -12.02 8.61 -27.78
N GLY A 255 -10.70 8.58 -27.98
CA GLY A 255 -10.08 7.89 -29.10
C GLY A 255 -8.65 7.49 -28.78
N GLY A 256 -8.36 6.20 -28.97
CA GLY A 256 -7.05 5.63 -28.68
C GLY A 256 -6.90 4.21 -29.19
N HIS A 257 -5.77 3.60 -28.84
CA HIS A 257 -5.39 2.26 -29.26
C HIS A 257 -4.78 1.49 -28.09
N TYR A 258 -5.18 0.23 -27.95
CA TYR A 258 -4.67 -0.67 -26.92
C TYR A 258 -3.70 -1.68 -27.54
N THR A 259 -2.55 -1.84 -26.91
CA THR A 259 -1.58 -2.90 -27.24
C THR A 259 -1.26 -3.71 -26.00
N CYS A 260 -0.81 -4.95 -26.18
CA CYS A 260 -0.44 -5.84 -25.09
C CYS A 260 0.94 -6.42 -25.37
N TYR A 261 1.80 -6.43 -24.35
CA TYR A 261 3.02 -7.21 -24.33
C TYR A 261 2.81 -8.35 -23.34
N GLY A 262 3.06 -9.58 -23.77
CA GLY A 262 3.02 -10.76 -22.93
C GLY A 262 4.38 -11.46 -22.96
N ARG A 263 4.82 -11.95 -21.81
CA ARG A 263 5.99 -12.81 -21.66
C ARG A 263 5.61 -14.24 -22.04
N LEU A 264 6.44 -14.88 -22.86
CA LEU A 264 6.29 -16.29 -23.18
C LEU A 264 6.96 -17.14 -22.09
N LEU A 265 6.73 -18.45 -22.13
CA LEU A 265 7.31 -19.37 -21.15
C LEU A 265 8.85 -19.44 -21.22
N ASP A 266 9.44 -19.07 -22.36
CA ASP A 266 10.88 -19.05 -22.63
C ASP A 266 11.56 -17.69 -22.39
N GLY A 267 10.78 -16.65 -22.03
CA GLY A 267 11.29 -15.33 -21.68
C GLY A 267 10.72 -14.22 -22.55
#